data_AF-A0A1I3NHR1-F1
#
_entry.id   AF-A0A1I3NHR1-F1
#
_cell.length_a   1.000
_cell.length_b   1.000
_cell.length_c   1.000
_cell.angle_alpha   90.00
_cell.angle_beta   90.00
_cell.angle_gamma   90.00
#
_symmetry.space_group_name_H-M   'P 1'
#
loop_
_entity.id
_entity.type
_entity.pdbx_description
1 polymer ?
#
loop_
_entity_poly.entity_id
_entity_poly.type
_entity_poly.pdbx_seq_one_letter_code
_entity_poly.pdbx_strand_id
1 'polypeptide(L)'
;MIGRMTIAAVLMLSLGACERANPTLFNIRKADRTPDEFSILPTKPLETPPDLTALPPPTPGGANRTDRAPQADAIAALGGNPDRGVGADGPLVAAVSRYGVQQGIRGQLAAEDLEFRRKNDGRLLERVFNVNVYFKAYRRQSLDQYAELYRLRRAGIRTVAAPPNPESTR
;
A
#
# COMPACT_ATOMS: atom_id res chain seq x y z
N MET A 1 -47.96 9.82 -19.59
CA MET A 1 -46.97 10.47 -18.71
C MET A 1 -46.39 9.50 -17.66
N ILE A 2 -47.25 8.76 -16.95
CA ILE A 2 -46.85 7.79 -15.90
C ILE A 2 -45.86 6.72 -16.42
N GLY A 3 -46.10 6.14 -17.60
CA GLY A 3 -45.20 5.13 -18.19
C GLY A 3 -43.80 5.64 -18.56
N ARG A 4 -43.64 6.93 -18.85
CA ARG A 4 -42.32 7.54 -19.09
C ARG A 4 -41.57 7.79 -17.78
N MET A 5 -42.29 8.16 -16.72
CA MET A 5 -41.70 8.31 -15.38
C MET A 5 -41.28 6.98 -14.77
N THR A 6 -42.05 5.90 -14.97
CA THR A 6 -41.66 4.56 -14.48
C THR A 6 -40.44 4.02 -15.20
N ILE A 7 -40.35 4.19 -16.53
CA ILE A 7 -39.14 3.81 -17.29
C ILE A 7 -37.93 4.62 -16.82
N ALA A 8 -38.07 5.93 -16.62
CA ALA A 8 -36.99 6.77 -16.12
C ALA A 8 -36.56 6.38 -14.69
N ALA A 9 -37.50 6.04 -13.81
CA ALA A 9 -37.20 5.56 -12.46
C ALA A 9 -36.47 4.21 -12.49
N VAL A 10 -36.94 3.24 -13.28
CA VAL A 10 -36.28 1.94 -13.43
C VAL A 10 -34.87 2.08 -14.01
N LEU A 11 -34.66 3.00 -14.97
CA LEU A 11 -33.34 3.31 -15.51
C LEU A 11 -32.41 3.92 -14.43
N MET A 12 -32.91 4.84 -13.60
CA MET A 12 -32.10 5.41 -12.51
C MET A 12 -31.74 4.36 -11.46
N LEU A 13 -32.64 3.43 -11.14
CA LEU A 13 -32.37 2.33 -10.21
C LEU A 13 -31.35 1.34 -10.79
N SER A 14 -31.37 1.07 -12.10
CA SER A 14 -30.38 0.16 -12.72
C SER A 14 -28.97 0.77 -12.80
N LEU A 15 -28.84 2.10 -12.92
CA LEU A 15 -27.54 2.78 -12.83
C LEU A 15 -26.91 2.69 -11.43
N GLY A 16 -27.71 2.60 -10.37
CA GLY A 16 -27.22 2.41 -8.99
C GLY A 16 -26.71 1.00 -8.70
N ALA A 17 -27.11 0.00 -9.49
CA ALA A 17 -26.73 -1.40 -9.28
C ALA A 17 -25.30 -1.73 -9.76
N CYS A 18 -24.69 -0.88 -10.57
CA CYS A 18 -23.27 -0.98 -10.96
C CYS A 18 -22.31 -0.28 -9.97
N GLU A 19 -22.75 -0.07 -8.73
CA GLU A 19 -21.85 0.34 -7.66
C GLU A 19 -20.73 -0.71 -7.52
N ARG A 20 -19.47 -0.25 -7.51
CA ARG A 20 -18.27 -1.10 -7.41
C ARG A 20 -18.48 -2.12 -6.29
N ALA A 21 -18.26 -3.41 -6.57
CA ALA A 21 -18.46 -4.51 -5.62
C ALA A 21 -17.78 -4.29 -4.24
N ASN A 22 -16.76 -3.41 -4.21
CA ASN A 22 -16.05 -2.97 -3.02
C ASN A 22 -16.00 -1.42 -2.94
N PRO A 23 -16.60 -0.79 -1.91
CA PRO A 23 -16.62 0.66 -1.76
C PRO A 23 -15.23 1.22 -1.47
N THR A 24 -14.73 2.15 -2.30
CA THR A 24 -13.40 2.79 -2.18
C THR A 24 -13.48 4.07 -1.34
N LEU A 25 -12.99 4.02 -0.10
CA LEU A 25 -13.05 5.16 0.83
C LEU A 25 -11.90 6.16 0.66
N PHE A 26 -10.77 5.69 0.14
CA PHE A 26 -9.55 6.47 -0.07
C PHE A 26 -9.36 6.73 -1.56
N ASN A 27 -9.35 8.00 -1.95
CA ASN A 27 -9.16 8.41 -3.34
C ASN A 27 -7.87 9.23 -3.41
N ILE A 28 -6.82 8.64 -4.00
CA ILE A 28 -5.59 9.35 -4.33
C ILE A 28 -5.76 9.93 -5.73
N ARG A 29 -5.56 11.23 -5.87
CA ARG A 29 -5.46 11.89 -7.17
C ARG A 29 -4.09 12.56 -7.22
N LYS A 30 -3.39 12.44 -8.34
CA LYS A 30 -2.25 13.35 -8.60
C LYS A 30 -2.77 14.78 -8.54
N ALA A 31 -2.12 15.61 -7.72
CA ALA A 31 -2.47 17.02 -7.59
C ALA A 31 -2.00 17.81 -8.82
N ASP A 32 -1.02 17.27 -9.54
CA ASP A 32 -0.28 17.85 -10.64
C ASP A 32 -0.30 16.97 -11.89
N ARG A 33 -0.22 17.61 -13.06
CA ARG A 33 -0.21 16.97 -14.39
C ARG A 33 1.20 16.79 -14.94
N THR A 34 2.21 16.95 -14.09
CA THR A 34 3.62 16.83 -14.46
C THR A 34 4.01 15.35 -14.62
N PRO A 35 4.96 15.04 -15.53
CA PRO A 35 5.58 13.73 -15.57
C PRO A 35 6.12 13.34 -14.20
N ASP A 36 5.98 12.06 -13.84
CA ASP A 36 6.46 11.54 -12.57
C ASP A 36 7.99 11.46 -12.58
N GLU A 37 8.69 12.30 -11.82
CA GLU A 37 10.15 12.27 -11.76
C GLU A 37 10.69 10.94 -11.19
N PHE A 38 9.88 10.21 -10.41
CA PHE A 38 10.24 8.89 -9.88
C PHE A 38 9.99 7.75 -10.88
N SER A 39 9.43 8.04 -12.06
CA SER A 39 9.33 7.05 -13.14
C SER A 39 10.64 6.83 -13.88
N ILE A 40 11.61 7.75 -13.72
CA ILE A 40 12.95 7.59 -14.32
C ILE A 40 13.75 6.64 -13.44
N LEU A 41 13.97 5.42 -13.93
CA LEU A 41 14.85 4.45 -13.30
C LEU A 41 16.28 4.64 -13.84
N PRO A 42 17.24 5.15 -13.04
CA PRO A 42 18.62 5.25 -13.49
C PRO A 42 19.21 3.84 -13.68
N THR A 43 19.58 3.53 -14.92
CA THR A 43 20.17 2.25 -15.28
C THR A 43 21.59 2.10 -14.72
N LYS A 44 22.02 0.86 -14.51
CA LYS A 44 23.41 0.54 -14.20
C LYS A 44 24.30 0.93 -15.41
N PRO A 45 25.55 1.36 -15.17
CA PRO A 45 26.51 1.62 -16.25
C PRO A 45 26.64 0.42 -17.19
N LEU A 46 26.92 0.69 -18.46
CA LEU A 46 27.22 -0.35 -19.44
C LEU A 46 28.58 -0.98 -19.09
N GLU A 47 28.62 -2.30 -18.99
CA GLU A 47 29.85 -3.07 -18.84
C GLU A 47 30.34 -3.53 -20.21
N THR A 48 31.57 -3.14 -20.58
CA THR A 48 32.22 -3.65 -21.78
C THR A 48 32.82 -5.02 -21.47
N PRO A 49 32.45 -6.09 -22.21
CA PRO A 49 33.03 -7.40 -21.99
C PRO A 49 34.52 -7.38 -22.39
N PRO A 50 35.35 -8.24 -21.78
CA PRO A 50 36.79 -8.31 -22.05
C PRO A 50 37.10 -8.74 -23.49
N ASP A 51 36.15 -9.40 -24.15
CA ASP A 51 36.25 -9.83 -25.55
C ASP A 51 34.97 -9.45 -26.31
N LEU A 52 35.13 -8.69 -27.39
CA LEU A 52 34.04 -8.26 -28.28
C LEU A 52 33.78 -9.26 -29.41
N THR A 53 34.64 -10.27 -29.56
CA THR A 53 34.53 -11.30 -30.59
C THR A 53 33.78 -12.55 -30.09
N ALA A 54 33.73 -12.76 -28.78
CA ALA A 54 33.01 -13.86 -28.13
C ALA A 54 31.73 -13.39 -27.41
N LEU A 55 30.86 -12.68 -28.13
CA LEU A 55 29.59 -12.23 -27.56
C LEU A 55 28.63 -13.42 -27.38
N PRO A 56 28.00 -13.58 -26.20
CA PRO A 56 26.96 -14.58 -26.01
C PRO A 56 25.78 -14.30 -26.96
N PRO A 57 25.06 -15.34 -27.40
CA PRO A 57 23.87 -15.15 -28.25
C PRO A 57 22.83 -14.27 -27.52
N PRO A 58 22.12 -13.39 -28.24
CA PRO A 58 21.12 -12.54 -27.62
C PRO A 58 20.02 -13.39 -26.96
N THR A 59 19.49 -12.92 -25.83
CA THR A 59 18.39 -13.54 -25.08
C THR A 59 17.13 -12.67 -25.15
N PRO A 60 16.33 -12.75 -26.24
CA PRO A 60 15.08 -12.00 -26.35
C PRO A 60 14.12 -12.26 -25.19
N GLY A 61 13.54 -11.20 -24.63
CA GLY A 61 12.64 -11.28 -23.47
C GLY A 61 13.34 -11.58 -22.13
N GLY A 62 14.67 -11.73 -22.12
CA GLY A 62 15.47 -11.83 -20.90
C GLY A 62 15.57 -10.49 -20.16
N ALA A 63 15.93 -10.54 -18.88
CA ALA A 63 16.21 -9.35 -18.09
C ALA A 63 17.44 -8.61 -18.66
N ASN A 64 17.34 -7.28 -18.74
CA ASN A 64 18.46 -6.46 -19.15
C ASN A 64 19.45 -6.30 -17.97
N ARG A 65 20.75 -6.48 -18.24
CA ARG A 65 21.81 -6.35 -17.23
C ARG A 65 21.94 -4.93 -16.68
N THR A 66 21.57 -3.93 -17.48
CA THR A 66 21.59 -2.53 -17.04
C THR A 66 20.37 -2.13 -16.24
N ASP A 67 19.33 -2.96 -16.16
CA ASP A 67 18.18 -2.68 -15.31
C ASP A 67 18.58 -2.85 -13.85
N ARG A 68 18.10 -1.94 -13.00
CA ARG A 68 18.27 -2.09 -11.55
C ARG A 68 17.45 -3.28 -11.05
N ALA A 69 17.98 -3.98 -10.06
CA ALA A 69 17.26 -4.99 -9.31
C ALA A 69 17.19 -4.54 -7.84
N PRO A 70 16.31 -3.58 -7.49
CA PRO A 70 16.39 -2.85 -6.21
C PRO A 70 16.39 -3.76 -4.98
N GLN A 71 15.61 -4.84 -5.03
CA GLN A 71 15.52 -5.82 -3.95
C GLN A 71 16.84 -6.58 -3.78
N ALA A 72 17.42 -7.10 -4.88
CA ALA A 72 18.68 -7.82 -4.85
C ALA A 72 19.85 -6.90 -4.46
N ASP A 73 19.88 -5.68 -5.00
CA ASP A 73 20.88 -4.66 -4.68
C ASP A 73 20.80 -4.29 -3.17
N ALA A 74 19.59 -4.16 -2.60
CA ALA A 74 19.41 -3.90 -1.17
C ALA A 74 19.83 -5.09 -0.30
N ILE A 75 19.50 -6.33 -0.70
CA ILE A 75 19.94 -7.54 0.01
C ILE A 75 21.47 -7.61 0.05
N ALA A 76 22.14 -7.38 -1.09
CA ALA A 76 23.59 -7.38 -1.17
C ALA A 76 24.23 -6.26 -0.31
N ALA A 77 23.66 -5.06 -0.32
CA ALA A 77 24.13 -3.94 0.51
C ALA A 77 24.01 -4.21 2.02
N LEU A 78 23.01 -4.99 2.42
CA LEU A 78 22.82 -5.45 3.81
C LEU A 78 23.68 -6.69 4.15
N GLY A 79 24.54 -7.17 3.24
CA GLY A 79 25.40 -8.33 3.43
C GLY A 79 24.71 -9.68 3.24
N GLY A 80 23.51 -9.70 2.66
CA GLY A 80 22.76 -10.92 2.35
C GLY A 80 23.08 -11.50 0.97
N ASN A 81 22.50 -12.67 0.68
CA ASN A 81 22.57 -13.31 -0.62
C ASN A 81 21.16 -13.33 -1.26
N PRO A 82 20.96 -12.68 -2.42
CA PRO A 82 19.65 -12.59 -3.06
C PRO A 82 19.10 -13.96 -3.53
N ASP A 83 19.98 -14.92 -3.84
CA ASP A 83 19.60 -16.26 -4.29
C ASP A 83 19.26 -17.21 -3.13
N ARG A 84 19.75 -16.91 -1.92
CA ARG A 84 19.51 -17.76 -0.73
C ARG A 84 18.39 -17.26 0.18
N GLY A 85 17.86 -16.06 -0.07
CA GLY A 85 16.92 -15.42 0.83
C GLY A 85 17.51 -15.19 2.23
N VAL A 86 16.79 -14.46 3.08
CA VAL A 86 17.09 -14.40 4.50
C VAL A 86 16.24 -15.47 5.17
N GLY A 87 16.87 -16.46 5.80
CA GLY A 87 16.15 -17.44 6.62
C GLY A 87 15.38 -16.72 7.72
N ALA A 88 14.13 -17.14 7.98
CA ALA A 88 13.35 -16.56 9.06
C ALA A 88 14.09 -16.72 10.39
N ASP A 89 14.17 -15.66 11.18
CA ASP A 89 14.74 -15.69 12.53
C ASP A 89 13.88 -16.59 13.41
N GLY A 90 14.30 -17.85 13.58
CA GLY A 90 13.56 -18.88 14.32
C GLY A 90 13.22 -18.46 15.76
N PRO A 91 14.19 -17.95 16.55
CA PRO A 91 13.93 -17.37 17.87
C PRO A 91 12.86 -16.26 17.85
N LEU A 92 12.91 -15.34 16.89
CA LEU A 92 11.90 -14.30 16.76
C LEU A 92 10.53 -14.90 16.42
N VAL A 93 10.46 -15.82 15.46
CA VAL A 93 9.23 -16.50 15.06
C VAL A 93 8.62 -17.25 16.24
N ALA A 94 9.43 -17.96 17.02
CA ALA A 94 8.98 -18.63 18.24
C ALA A 94 8.46 -17.63 19.29
N ALA A 95 9.17 -16.51 19.51
CA ALA A 95 8.76 -15.49 20.46
C ALA A 95 7.44 -14.80 20.08
N VAL A 96 7.19 -14.52 18.80
CA VAL A 96 5.94 -13.86 18.35
C VAL A 96 4.77 -14.84 18.25
N SER A 97 5.02 -16.13 17.97
CA SER A 97 3.99 -17.16 17.84
C SER A 97 3.64 -17.87 19.15
N ARG A 98 4.36 -17.59 20.25
CA ARG A 98 4.21 -18.30 21.54
C ARG A 98 2.79 -18.31 22.13
N TYR A 99 1.96 -17.33 21.79
CA TYR A 99 0.58 -17.24 22.25
C TYR A 99 -0.44 -17.78 21.25
N GLY A 100 0.04 -18.49 20.22
CA GLY A 100 -0.78 -18.99 19.12
C GLY A 100 -0.87 -17.99 17.97
N VAL A 101 -1.11 -18.52 16.77
CA VAL A 101 -1.37 -17.74 15.56
C VAL A 101 -2.68 -18.24 14.97
N GLN A 102 -3.63 -17.33 14.79
CA GLN A 102 -4.89 -17.67 14.15
C GLN A 102 -4.67 -17.94 12.66
N GLN A 103 -5.01 -19.16 12.23
CA GLN A 103 -4.92 -19.55 10.82
C GLN A 103 -5.90 -18.73 9.98
N GLY A 104 -5.47 -18.31 8.79
CA GLY A 104 -6.33 -17.58 7.86
C GLY A 104 -6.74 -16.16 8.30
N ILE A 105 -6.14 -15.59 9.35
CA ILE A 105 -6.51 -14.27 9.91
C ILE A 105 -6.54 -13.16 8.87
N ARG A 106 -5.67 -13.20 7.85
CA ARG A 106 -5.65 -12.21 6.76
C ARG A 106 -6.94 -12.23 5.93
N GLY A 107 -7.47 -13.42 5.65
CA GLY A 107 -8.72 -13.58 4.90
C GLY A 107 -9.92 -13.11 5.71
N GLN A 108 -9.94 -13.44 7.00
CA GLN A 108 -10.97 -12.95 7.93
C GLN A 108 -10.97 -11.42 8.03
N LEU A 109 -9.81 -10.80 8.32
CA LEU A 109 -9.70 -9.35 8.42
C LEU A 109 -10.07 -8.66 7.11
N ALA A 110 -9.73 -9.23 5.96
CA ALA A 110 -10.12 -8.67 4.66
C ALA A 110 -11.64 -8.69 4.45
N ALA A 111 -12.32 -9.76 4.88
CA ALA A 111 -13.78 -9.87 4.80
C ALA A 111 -14.47 -8.89 5.78
N GLU A 112 -13.97 -8.81 7.01
CA GLU A 112 -14.48 -7.88 8.04
C GLU A 112 -14.26 -6.42 7.64
N ASP A 113 -13.10 -6.09 7.07
CA ASP A 113 -12.80 -4.74 6.56
C ASP A 113 -13.75 -4.36 5.41
N LEU A 114 -14.02 -5.28 4.49
CA LEU A 114 -14.96 -5.05 3.40
C LEU A 114 -16.37 -4.79 3.92
N GLU A 115 -16.84 -5.57 4.88
CA GLU A 115 -18.14 -5.35 5.52
C GLU A 115 -18.18 -4.01 6.26
N PHE A 116 -17.11 -3.67 6.99
CA PHE A 116 -16.98 -2.38 7.67
C PHE A 116 -17.08 -1.22 6.68
N ARG A 117 -16.40 -1.30 5.53
CA ARG A 117 -16.44 -0.26 4.49
C ARG A 117 -17.83 -0.14 3.86
N ARG A 118 -18.55 -1.25 3.66
CA ARG A 118 -19.95 -1.23 3.19
C ARG A 118 -20.89 -0.53 4.17
N LYS A 119 -20.68 -0.73 5.48
CA LYS A 119 -21.47 -0.07 6.54
C LYS A 119 -21.11 1.40 6.76
N ASN A 120 -19.89 1.80 6.38
CA ASN A 120 -19.35 3.14 6.58
C ASN A 120 -19.02 3.84 5.26
N ASP A 121 -19.75 3.51 4.19
CA ASP A 121 -19.52 4.08 2.88
C ASP A 121 -19.87 5.58 2.85
N GLY A 122 -19.26 6.30 1.91
CA GLY A 122 -19.51 7.72 1.70
C GLY A 122 -20.95 7.99 1.29
N ARG A 123 -21.47 9.17 1.64
CA ARG A 123 -22.79 9.64 1.16
C ARG A 123 -22.78 9.76 -0.37
N LEU A 124 -23.96 9.74 -1.00
CA LEU A 124 -24.09 9.82 -2.47
C LEU A 124 -23.25 10.96 -3.09
N LEU A 125 -23.34 12.18 -2.54
CA LEU A 125 -22.54 13.32 -3.03
C LEU A 125 -21.04 13.13 -2.76
N GLU A 126 -20.65 12.60 -1.61
CA GLU A 126 -19.25 12.29 -1.30
C GLU A 126 -18.68 11.30 -2.34
N ARG A 127 -19.46 10.32 -2.78
CA ARG A 127 -19.07 9.35 -3.82
C ARG A 127 -19.00 9.98 -5.21
N VAL A 128 -20.00 10.77 -5.60
CA VAL A 128 -20.03 11.46 -6.91
C VAL A 128 -18.83 12.40 -7.06
N PHE A 129 -18.47 13.13 -6.01
CA PHE A 129 -17.31 14.04 -6.03
C PHE A 129 -15.97 13.33 -5.71
N ASN A 130 -16.01 12.02 -5.41
CA ASN A 130 -14.89 11.20 -4.91
C ASN A 130 -14.14 11.87 -3.75
N VAL A 131 -14.87 12.32 -2.76
CA VAL A 131 -14.34 12.83 -1.49
C VAL A 131 -13.65 11.68 -0.75
N ASN A 132 -12.51 11.95 -0.12
CA ASN A 132 -11.82 10.98 0.71
C ASN A 132 -12.52 10.86 2.08
N VAL A 133 -13.19 9.74 2.31
CA VAL A 133 -13.95 9.47 3.54
C VAL A 133 -13.25 8.45 4.44
N TYR A 134 -12.10 7.92 4.03
CA TYR A 134 -11.33 6.92 4.77
C TYR A 134 -11.06 7.34 6.22
N PHE A 135 -10.45 8.50 6.45
CA PHE A 135 -10.13 8.97 7.79
C PHE A 135 -11.36 9.25 8.65
N LYS A 136 -12.50 9.54 8.03
CA LYS A 136 -13.79 9.70 8.73
C LYS A 136 -14.33 8.34 9.17
N ALA A 137 -14.30 7.33 8.30
CA ALA A 137 -14.77 5.98 8.60
C ALA A 137 -13.92 5.31 9.69
N TYR A 138 -12.59 5.41 9.62
CA TYR A 138 -11.67 4.78 10.55
C TYR A 138 -11.34 5.63 11.79
N ARG A 139 -12.02 6.76 12.02
CA ARG A 139 -11.70 7.69 13.11
C ARG A 139 -11.72 7.04 14.51
N ARG A 140 -12.57 6.04 14.71
CA ARG A 140 -12.64 5.30 15.99
C ARG A 140 -11.52 4.28 16.17
N GLN A 141 -10.86 3.89 15.08
CA GLN A 141 -9.76 2.93 15.06
C GLN A 141 -8.40 3.63 14.93
N SER A 142 -8.38 4.93 14.63
CA SER A 142 -7.16 5.74 14.61
C SER A 142 -6.72 6.13 16.01
N LEU A 143 -5.43 6.00 16.29
CA LEU A 143 -4.79 6.52 17.48
C LEU A 143 -4.20 7.91 17.22
N ASP A 144 -4.21 8.78 18.22
CA ASP A 144 -3.42 10.01 18.19
C ASP A 144 -1.94 9.64 18.36
N GLN A 145 -1.18 9.88 17.30
CA GLN A 145 0.22 9.51 17.17
C GLN A 145 1.09 10.13 18.27
N TYR A 146 0.86 11.41 18.61
CA TYR A 146 1.65 12.11 19.61
C TYR A 146 1.19 11.76 21.02
N ALA A 147 -0.12 11.62 21.24
CA ALA A 147 -0.62 11.16 22.54
C ALA A 147 -0.06 9.77 22.89
N GLU A 148 -0.02 8.86 21.93
CA GLU A 148 0.54 7.52 22.10
C GLU A 148 2.06 7.57 22.29
N LEU A 149 2.77 8.40 21.53
CA LEU A 149 4.19 8.65 21.71
C LEU A 149 4.52 9.11 23.15
N TYR A 150 3.78 10.08 23.68
CA TYR A 150 3.96 10.55 25.05
C TYR A 150 3.60 9.47 26.07
N ARG A 151 2.57 8.65 25.82
CA ARG A 151 2.22 7.51 26.68
C ARG A 151 3.38 6.52 26.76
N LEU A 152 3.98 6.14 25.63
CA LEU A 152 5.11 5.23 25.56
C LEU A 152 6.36 5.79 26.26
N ARG A 153 6.67 7.08 26.04
CA ARG A 153 7.79 7.75 26.70
C ARG A 153 7.62 7.80 28.22
N ARG A 154 6.41 8.10 28.71
CA ARG A 154 6.09 8.06 30.16
C ARG A 154 6.21 6.66 30.74
N ALA A 155 5.96 5.62 29.95
CA ALA A 155 6.18 4.23 30.34
C ALA A 155 7.67 3.80 30.27
N GLY A 156 8.59 4.72 29.96
CA GLY A 156 10.02 4.42 29.84
C GLY A 156 10.41 3.68 28.56
N ILE A 157 9.49 3.53 27.60
CA ILE A 157 9.75 2.84 26.33
C ILE A 157 10.53 3.77 25.40
N ARG A 158 11.64 3.27 24.87
CA ARG A 158 12.47 3.99 23.90
C ARG A 158 11.73 4.12 22.56
N THR A 159 11.47 5.35 22.14
CA THR A 159 10.90 5.68 20.82
C THR A 159 11.99 6.27 19.92
N VAL A 160 12.71 5.42 19.19
CA VAL A 160 13.80 5.85 18.30
C VAL A 160 13.21 6.50 17.04
N ALA A 161 13.77 7.64 16.63
CA ALA A 161 13.41 8.34 15.39
C ALA A 161 11.95 8.86 15.26
N ALA A 162 11.20 9.00 16.37
CA ALA A 162 9.90 9.64 16.33
C ALA A 162 10.05 11.17 16.12
N PRO A 163 9.48 11.76 15.05
CA PRO A 163 9.59 13.19 14.79
C PRO A 163 8.93 14.02 15.91
N PRO A 164 9.40 15.25 16.17
CA PRO A 164 8.75 16.14 17.14
C PRO A 164 7.37 16.57 16.64
N ASN A 165 6.46 16.89 17.58
CA ASN A 165 5.14 17.42 17.21
C ASN A 165 5.31 18.79 16.54
N PRO A 166 4.93 18.97 15.26
CA PRO A 166 5.07 20.24 14.56
C PRO A 166 4.23 21.37 15.19
N GLU A 167 3.15 21.03 15.90
CA GLU A 167 2.31 22.00 16.61
C GLU A 167 2.91 22.45 17.95
N SER A 168 3.84 21.68 18.52
CA SER A 168 4.53 22.08 19.77
C SER A 168 5.62 23.14 19.57
N THR A 169 6.04 23.34 18.31
CA THR A 169 7.10 24.28 17.93
C THR A 169 6.54 25.58 17.34
N ARG A 170 5.21 25.74 17.32
CA ARG A 170 4.50 26.93 16.85
C ARG A 170 3.99 27.73 18.04
#